data_AF-A0A4Y7L5Z7-F1
#
_entry.id   AF-A0A4Y7L5Z7-F1
#
_cell.length_a   1.000
_cell.length_b   1.000
_cell.length_c   1.000
_cell.angle_alpha   90.00
_cell.angle_beta   90.00
_cell.angle_gamma   90.00
#
_symmetry.space_group_name_H-M   'P 1'
#
loop_
_entity.id
_entity.type
_entity.pdbx_description
1 polymer ?
#
loop_
_entity_poly.entity_id
_entity_poly.type
_entity_poly.pdbx_seq_one_letter_code
_entity_poly.pdbx_strand_id
1 'polypeptide(L)'
;MTNHKAATSLLQIVSFLSFFLLATFPHPILSTKGSKGFEFLKNLKGCQKGQTVKGLRELKLYLKKFGYADVHKNHRQYENSDRFDDILEKEIINYQLYYHLKATGALDAATVKQMTVPRCGTPDIVKGKTHMKSGKEEHISGVTDTKTSKAVCSSAFARWAEVSHFTFSEAVHPLQKPDIVIGFHRGHHGDMSSFDGAGGVLAHAFSPRDGRFHYDAEEKWSTCPVPGQRTMDLETVVLHEIGHLLGLGHSTEPNAVMFPSIRAGSLKRQLDVADIRAIFPHPILSTKSSKGFEFLKNLEGCQKGQTVKGLRELKLYLKKFGYADVHKNHTEYENSDQFDDILEKEITTYQLYYHLKASGTLDAETVKQMMVPRCGLPDIVKGKTPTRSGKKEHISGGKSSSLHTVSHYSYTFFPGMPKWPLYKSHLTYRFSSSIPVTDIKTLKAVCSSAFARWAEVSHFTFSEAVHPLHKADIVIGFHRGDHGDRNSFDGPGGTIAHAFSPTNGRFHYDAEENWSTYPARGTMDLESVALHEIGHLLGLGHSREPNAIMFPRIPAGFLKRQLYVDDIQGICALYRLHP
;
A
#
# COMPACT_ATOMS: atom_id res chain seq x y z
N MET A 1 27.58 -25.54 69.86
CA MET A 1 28.39 -25.01 68.75
C MET A 1 27.77 -23.68 68.31
N THR A 2 28.52 -22.59 68.56
CA THR A 2 28.49 -21.24 67.92
C THR A 2 27.12 -20.57 67.66
N ASN A 3 26.68 -19.64 68.52
CA ASN A 3 26.98 -18.17 68.53
C ASN A 3 26.16 -17.38 67.47
N HIS A 4 25.55 -16.22 67.72
CA HIS A 4 25.16 -15.45 68.89
C HIS A 4 24.39 -14.21 68.33
N LYS A 5 23.25 -13.83 68.95
CA LYS A 5 22.74 -12.44 69.17
C LYS A 5 22.53 -11.50 67.94
N ALA A 6 21.63 -10.53 67.92
CA ALA A 6 20.51 -10.06 68.74
C ALA A 6 19.88 -8.87 67.98
N ALA A 7 18.60 -8.57 68.28
CA ALA A 7 17.94 -7.25 68.39
C ALA A 7 18.23 -6.18 67.30
N THR A 8 17.27 -5.37 66.81
CA THR A 8 16.26 -4.63 67.56
C THR A 8 15.26 -3.98 66.59
N SER A 9 14.09 -3.72 67.16
CA SER A 9 12.85 -3.13 66.69
C SER A 9 12.89 -1.75 66.00
N LEU A 10 11.70 -1.39 65.47
CA LEU A 10 10.98 -0.09 65.55
C LEU A 10 10.93 0.82 64.31
N LEU A 11 9.74 0.86 63.67
CA LEU A 11 8.85 2.02 63.39
C LEU A 11 7.97 1.65 62.16
N GLN A 12 6.70 2.00 62.01
CA GLN A 12 5.62 2.51 62.86
C GLN A 12 4.36 2.41 61.95
N ILE A 13 3.32 1.69 62.36
CA ILE A 13 2.00 1.71 61.71
C ILE A 13 1.05 2.39 62.69
N VAL A 14 0.60 3.62 62.41
CA VAL A 14 -0.66 4.17 62.93
C VAL A 14 -1.28 5.12 61.90
N SER A 15 -2.55 4.84 61.65
CA SER A 15 -3.56 5.51 60.82
C SER A 15 -3.86 6.96 61.24
N PHE A 16 -4.23 7.83 60.29
CA PHE A 16 -5.31 8.81 60.47
C PHE A 16 -6.07 9.07 59.16
N LEU A 17 -7.39 8.85 59.22
CA LEU A 17 -8.40 9.27 58.24
C LEU A 17 -8.33 10.79 58.01
N SER A 18 -8.73 11.26 56.82
CA SER A 18 -9.73 12.34 56.66
C SER A 18 -10.03 12.69 55.19
N PHE A 19 -11.32 12.91 54.93
CA PHE A 19 -11.98 13.56 53.80
C PHE A 19 -12.14 12.83 52.45
N PHE A 20 -13.28 12.13 52.37
CA PHE A 20 -14.14 12.05 51.20
C PHE A 20 -14.26 13.41 50.48
N LEU A 21 -13.94 13.43 49.19
CA LEU A 21 -14.79 14.08 48.19
C LEU A 21 -15.10 13.05 47.11
N LEU A 22 -16.27 12.43 47.25
CA LEU A 22 -16.97 11.80 46.13
C LEU A 22 -17.26 12.90 45.11
N ALA A 23 -16.40 13.06 44.12
CA ALA A 23 -16.85 13.63 42.86
C ALA A 23 -17.76 12.58 42.21
N THR A 24 -19.04 12.60 42.59
CA THR A 24 -20.09 11.98 41.81
C THR A 24 -20.03 12.61 40.43
N PHE A 25 -19.45 11.90 39.46
CA PHE A 25 -19.67 12.25 38.07
C PHE A 25 -21.18 12.18 37.84
N PRO A 26 -21.84 13.28 37.44
CA PRO A 26 -23.21 13.16 36.98
C PRO A 26 -23.20 12.15 35.85
N HIS A 27 -24.04 11.12 35.93
CA HIS A 27 -24.38 10.30 34.79
C HIS A 27 -24.60 11.24 33.60
N PRO A 28 -23.90 11.05 32.47
CA PRO A 28 -24.23 11.83 31.30
C PRO A 28 -25.61 11.41 30.87
N ILE A 29 -26.59 12.23 31.26
CA ILE A 29 -27.85 12.40 30.57
C ILE A 29 -27.50 12.42 29.08
N LEU A 30 -28.17 11.56 28.33
CA LEU A 30 -28.04 11.39 26.89
C LEU A 30 -28.23 12.76 26.21
N SER A 31 -27.15 13.51 26.01
CA SER A 31 -27.16 14.75 25.24
C SER A 31 -26.83 14.39 23.80
N THR A 32 -27.86 14.36 22.98
CA THR A 32 -27.83 14.11 21.53
C THR A 32 -27.34 15.32 20.73
N LYS A 33 -26.52 16.21 21.29
CA LYS A 33 -25.97 17.35 20.53
C LYS A 33 -24.96 16.82 19.51
N GLY A 34 -25.30 16.95 18.23
CA GLY A 34 -24.50 16.54 17.08
C GLY A 34 -23.17 17.29 16.99
N SER A 35 -22.28 16.80 16.10
CA SER A 35 -20.98 17.39 15.78
C SER A 35 -21.10 18.89 15.49
N LYS A 36 -20.31 19.72 16.20
CA LYS A 36 -20.21 21.16 15.91
C LYS A 36 -19.26 21.45 14.76
N GLY A 37 -18.26 20.59 14.56
CA GLY A 37 -17.32 20.68 13.44
C GLY A 37 -18.05 20.71 12.10
N PHE A 38 -17.78 21.75 11.31
CA PHE A 38 -18.31 21.97 9.96
C PHE A 38 -19.84 21.95 9.77
N GLU A 39 -20.62 22.18 10.83
CA GLU A 39 -22.10 22.15 10.73
C GLU A 39 -22.67 23.17 9.73
N PHE A 40 -21.97 24.29 9.50
CA PHE A 40 -22.35 25.32 8.53
C PHE A 40 -22.50 24.78 7.10
N LEU A 41 -21.77 23.71 6.73
CA LEU A 41 -21.83 23.11 5.39
C LEU A 41 -23.18 22.46 5.08
N LYS A 42 -23.91 21.99 6.10
CA LYS A 42 -25.22 21.34 5.89
C LYS A 42 -26.23 22.30 5.25
N ASN A 43 -26.14 23.59 5.59
CA ASN A 43 -27.03 24.64 5.08
C ASN A 43 -26.65 25.10 3.66
N LEU A 44 -25.49 24.68 3.16
CA LEU A 44 -24.97 25.08 1.84
C LEU A 44 -25.17 23.98 0.78
N LYS A 45 -25.79 22.86 1.13
CA LYS A 45 -26.04 21.74 0.19
C LYS A 45 -26.91 22.19 -0.97
N GLY A 46 -26.42 21.98 -2.19
CA GLY A 46 -27.05 22.39 -3.44
C GLY A 46 -26.71 23.81 -3.89
N CYS A 47 -25.90 24.56 -3.12
CA CYS A 47 -25.45 25.88 -3.54
C CYS A 47 -24.59 25.80 -4.80
N GLN A 48 -24.79 26.75 -5.70
CA GLN A 48 -24.10 26.86 -6.99
C GLN A 48 -23.88 28.33 -7.37
N LYS A 49 -23.07 28.54 -8.41
CA LYS A 49 -22.70 29.87 -8.91
C LYS A 49 -23.91 30.76 -9.18
N GLY A 50 -23.76 32.03 -8.82
CA GLY A 50 -24.78 33.07 -8.96
C GLY A 50 -25.63 33.29 -7.70
N GLN A 51 -25.53 32.41 -6.71
CA GLN A 51 -26.27 32.54 -5.45
C GLN A 51 -25.49 33.35 -4.40
N THR A 52 -26.22 33.94 -3.45
CA THR A 52 -25.66 34.56 -2.25
C THR A 52 -26.29 33.89 -1.04
N VAL A 53 -25.50 33.16 -0.26
CA VAL A 53 -25.99 32.31 0.83
C VAL A 53 -25.09 32.48 2.05
N LYS A 54 -25.71 32.74 3.20
CA LYS A 54 -24.99 32.91 4.47
C LYS A 54 -24.22 31.63 4.81
N GLY A 55 -22.92 31.76 5.08
CA GLY A 55 -22.04 30.63 5.37
C GLY A 55 -21.00 30.37 4.27
N LEU A 56 -21.13 31.00 3.10
CA LEU A 56 -20.17 30.85 2.01
C LEU A 56 -18.83 31.50 2.34
N ARG A 57 -18.79 32.51 3.22
CA ARG A 57 -17.55 33.02 3.80
C ARG A 57 -16.77 31.91 4.53
N GLU A 58 -17.43 31.14 5.39
CA GLU A 58 -16.81 30.06 6.15
C GLU A 58 -16.32 28.94 5.24
N LEU A 59 -17.05 28.66 4.14
CA LEU A 59 -16.62 27.72 3.11
C LEU A 59 -15.33 28.20 2.40
N LYS A 60 -15.25 29.48 2.06
CA LYS A 60 -14.04 30.06 1.44
C LYS A 60 -12.85 29.96 2.38
N LEU A 61 -13.03 30.24 3.67
CA LEU A 61 -11.98 30.09 4.67
C LEU A 61 -11.55 28.62 4.84
N TYR A 62 -12.50 27.67 4.77
CA TYR A 62 -12.20 26.24 4.76
C TYR A 62 -11.35 25.84 3.55
N LEU A 63 -11.79 26.19 2.33
CA LEU A 63 -11.08 25.87 1.10
C LEU A 63 -9.68 26.50 1.07
N LYS A 64 -9.55 27.72 1.59
CA LYS A 64 -8.26 28.38 1.79
C LYS A 64 -7.37 27.65 2.79
N LYS A 65 -7.89 27.29 3.96
CA LYS A 65 -7.14 26.59 5.01
C LYS A 65 -6.48 25.33 4.46
N PHE A 66 -7.19 24.58 3.61
CA PHE A 66 -6.70 23.33 3.05
C PHE A 66 -5.99 23.45 1.68
N GLY A 67 -5.81 24.68 1.17
CA GLY A 67 -4.98 24.95 -0.01
C GLY A 67 -5.69 24.88 -1.37
N TYR A 68 -7.02 24.75 -1.40
CA TYR A 68 -7.82 24.72 -2.62
C TYR A 68 -8.05 26.09 -3.26
N ALA A 69 -7.88 27.16 -2.47
CA ALA A 69 -8.00 28.55 -2.91
C ALA A 69 -6.79 29.03 -3.73
N ASP A 70 -7.03 29.81 -4.78
CA ASP A 70 -5.99 30.48 -5.57
C ASP A 70 -5.63 31.85 -4.99
N VAL A 71 -4.37 32.28 -5.14
CA VAL A 71 -3.91 33.59 -4.64
C VAL A 71 -4.39 34.69 -5.60
N HIS A 72 -5.46 35.38 -5.23
CA HIS A 72 -6.05 36.47 -6.03
C HIS A 72 -5.71 37.87 -5.49
N LYS A 73 -5.58 38.86 -6.39
CA LYS A 73 -5.14 40.24 -6.08
C LYS A 73 -6.10 41.03 -5.14
N ASN A 74 -7.33 40.56 -4.91
CA ASN A 74 -8.36 41.19 -4.05
C ASN A 74 -8.90 40.24 -2.94
N HIS A 75 -8.01 39.45 -2.34
CA HIS A 75 -8.33 38.32 -1.45
C HIS A 75 -9.31 38.65 -0.31
N ARG A 76 -9.15 39.78 0.40
CA ARG A 76 -9.98 40.13 1.57
C ARG A 76 -11.44 40.39 1.25
N GLN A 77 -11.73 41.01 0.10
CA GLN A 77 -13.12 41.33 -0.27
C GLN A 77 -13.86 40.06 -0.70
N TYR A 78 -13.17 39.16 -1.40
CA TYR A 78 -13.69 37.85 -1.79
C TYR A 78 -14.02 37.00 -0.56
N GLU A 79 -13.07 36.83 0.35
CA GLU A 79 -13.24 36.02 1.58
C GLU A 79 -14.40 36.49 2.45
N ASN A 80 -14.59 37.81 2.57
CA ASN A 80 -15.61 38.38 3.43
C ASN A 80 -17.01 38.37 2.79
N SER A 81 -17.16 37.85 1.57
CA SER A 81 -18.44 37.81 0.85
C SER A 81 -19.11 36.44 0.92
N ASP A 82 -20.42 36.45 1.13
CA ASP A 82 -21.29 35.27 1.04
C ASP A 82 -21.78 34.99 -0.40
N ARG A 83 -21.06 35.48 -1.42
CA ARG A 83 -21.42 35.29 -2.83
C ARG A 83 -20.70 34.06 -3.40
N PHE A 84 -21.45 33.25 -4.15
CA PHE A 84 -20.94 32.15 -4.95
C PHE A 84 -20.60 32.66 -6.36
N ASP A 85 -19.32 32.95 -6.60
CA ASP A 85 -18.81 33.47 -7.86
C ASP A 85 -17.96 32.41 -8.61
N ASP A 86 -17.38 32.81 -9.74
CA ASP A 86 -16.50 31.98 -10.57
C ASP A 86 -15.28 31.46 -9.82
N ILE A 87 -14.78 32.22 -8.83
CA ILE A 87 -13.62 31.85 -8.05
C ILE A 87 -14.01 30.68 -7.15
N LEU A 88 -15.10 30.81 -6.40
CA LEU A 88 -15.56 29.75 -5.50
C LEU A 88 -15.92 28.46 -6.25
N GLU A 89 -16.55 28.57 -7.43
CA GLU A 89 -16.82 27.43 -8.30
C GLU A 89 -15.54 26.65 -8.63
N LYS A 90 -14.47 27.36 -9.02
CA LYS A 90 -13.17 26.75 -9.34
C LYS A 90 -12.53 26.10 -8.11
N GLU A 91 -12.60 26.72 -6.94
CA GLU A 91 -12.07 26.17 -5.68
C GLU A 91 -12.80 24.89 -5.27
N ILE A 92 -14.11 24.82 -5.48
CA ILE A 92 -14.92 23.62 -5.25
C ILE A 92 -14.56 22.52 -6.26
N ILE A 93 -14.35 22.86 -7.54
CA ILE A 93 -13.87 21.90 -8.55
C ILE A 93 -12.52 21.30 -8.13
N ASN A 94 -11.57 22.12 -7.68
CA ASN A 94 -10.27 21.63 -7.19
C ASN A 94 -10.43 20.64 -6.02
N TYR A 95 -11.31 20.96 -5.07
CA TYR A 95 -11.65 20.05 -3.97
C TYR A 95 -12.24 18.74 -4.47
N GLN A 96 -13.22 18.80 -5.37
CA GLN A 96 -13.89 17.62 -5.91
C GLN A 96 -12.90 16.71 -6.64
N LEU A 97 -12.04 17.26 -7.48
CA LEU A 97 -11.03 16.51 -8.21
C LEU A 97 -10.02 15.84 -7.26
N TYR A 98 -9.60 16.52 -6.20
CA TYR A 98 -8.68 15.95 -5.20
C TYR A 98 -9.26 14.70 -4.52
N TYR A 99 -10.55 14.72 -4.21
CA TYR A 99 -11.26 13.61 -3.57
C TYR A 99 -11.89 12.61 -4.57
N HIS A 100 -11.53 12.68 -5.85
CA HIS A 100 -12.07 11.85 -6.93
C HIS A 100 -13.60 11.89 -7.05
N LEU A 101 -14.19 13.02 -6.69
CA LEU A 101 -15.62 13.30 -6.88
C LEU A 101 -15.85 13.84 -8.30
N LYS A 102 -17.10 13.80 -8.75
CA LYS A 102 -17.49 14.46 -10.00
C LYS A 102 -17.26 15.98 -9.86
N ALA A 103 -16.50 16.57 -10.78
CA ALA A 103 -16.24 18.01 -10.83
C ALA A 103 -17.48 18.78 -11.31
N THR A 104 -18.45 18.98 -10.41
CA THR A 104 -19.70 19.70 -10.71
C THR A 104 -19.59 21.20 -10.49
N GLY A 105 -18.61 21.66 -9.69
CA GLY A 105 -18.49 23.06 -9.27
C GLY A 105 -19.58 23.53 -8.31
N ALA A 106 -20.48 22.64 -7.90
CA ALA A 106 -21.53 22.89 -6.92
C ALA A 106 -21.25 22.17 -5.60
N LEU A 107 -21.82 22.68 -4.51
CA LEU A 107 -21.87 21.95 -3.23
C LEU A 107 -22.94 20.86 -3.25
N ASP A 108 -22.79 19.91 -4.17
CA ASP A 108 -23.69 18.76 -4.25
C ASP A 108 -23.61 17.84 -3.03
N ALA A 109 -24.51 16.85 -2.97
CA ALA A 109 -24.63 15.96 -1.83
C ALA A 109 -23.35 15.16 -1.54
N ALA A 110 -22.57 14.80 -2.57
CA ALA A 110 -21.34 14.05 -2.40
C ALA A 110 -20.23 14.96 -1.85
N THR A 111 -20.11 16.18 -2.39
CA THR A 111 -19.15 17.19 -1.92
C THR A 111 -19.36 17.51 -0.44
N VAL A 112 -20.60 17.86 -0.04
CA VAL A 112 -20.91 18.19 1.35
C VAL A 112 -20.68 16.99 2.26
N LYS A 113 -21.09 15.79 1.84
CA LYS A 113 -20.84 14.56 2.63
C LYS A 113 -19.35 14.35 2.89
N GLN A 114 -18.50 14.55 1.88
CA GLN A 114 -17.06 14.40 2.02
C GLN A 114 -16.44 15.48 2.92
N MET A 115 -16.83 16.74 2.75
CA MET A 115 -16.32 17.85 3.57
C MET A 115 -16.68 17.74 5.06
N THR A 116 -17.77 17.02 5.38
CA THR A 116 -18.19 16.74 6.77
C THR A 116 -17.53 15.52 7.40
N VAL A 117 -16.64 14.81 6.70
CA VAL A 117 -15.87 13.71 7.29
C VAL A 117 -14.76 14.30 8.15
N PRO A 118 -14.56 13.82 9.40
CA PRO A 118 -13.44 14.25 10.23
C PRO A 118 -12.09 14.05 9.51
N ARG A 119 -11.14 14.94 9.76
CA ARG A 119 -9.91 15.02 8.94
C ARG A 119 -8.69 15.57 9.69
N CYS A 120 -7.51 15.39 9.12
CA CYS A 120 -6.30 16.09 9.51
C CYS A 120 -6.43 17.61 9.23
N GLY A 121 -5.81 18.43 10.07
CA GLY A 121 -5.77 19.89 10.01
C GLY A 121 -4.68 20.47 9.11
N THR A 122 -3.76 19.65 8.62
CA THR A 122 -2.69 20.05 7.68
C THR A 122 -3.27 20.38 6.30
N PRO A 123 -2.73 21.35 5.54
CA PRO A 123 -3.21 21.64 4.19
C PRO A 123 -3.04 20.48 3.21
N ASP A 124 -4.04 20.23 2.36
CA ASP A 124 -4.01 19.17 1.33
C ASP A 124 -3.05 19.52 0.19
N ILE A 125 -3.01 20.81 -0.19
CA ILE A 125 -2.20 21.33 -1.28
C ILE A 125 -1.25 22.39 -0.73
N VAL A 126 0.05 22.09 -0.71
CA VAL A 126 1.09 23.04 -0.29
C VAL A 126 1.67 23.73 -1.52
N LYS A 127 1.45 25.03 -1.66
CA LYS A 127 1.99 25.83 -2.79
C LYS A 127 3.43 26.27 -2.50
N GLY A 128 4.41 25.48 -2.94
CA GLY A 128 5.86 25.78 -2.82
C GLY A 128 6.74 24.51 -2.82
N LYS A 129 8.03 24.61 -3.14
CA LYS A 129 8.97 23.46 -3.08
C LYS A 129 9.15 23.01 -1.63
N THR A 130 8.52 21.90 -1.25
CA THR A 130 8.90 21.16 -0.04
C THR A 130 10.25 20.50 -0.28
N HIS A 131 11.30 21.07 0.30
CA HIS A 131 12.58 20.37 0.39
C HIS A 131 12.45 19.23 1.40
N MET A 132 12.13 18.02 0.94
CA MET A 132 12.55 16.82 1.64
C MET A 132 14.07 16.87 1.73
N LYS A 133 14.63 16.95 2.93
CA LYS A 133 16.04 16.58 3.09
C LYS A 133 16.10 15.07 2.96
N SER A 134 16.92 14.59 2.03
CA SER A 134 17.46 13.24 2.09
C SER A 134 18.31 13.15 3.36
N GLY A 135 17.72 12.65 4.45
CA GLY A 135 18.36 12.52 5.74
C GLY A 135 19.41 11.42 5.72
N LYS A 136 20.58 11.69 6.31
CA LYS A 136 21.46 10.64 6.85
C LYS A 136 20.73 9.99 8.03
N GLU A 137 21.24 8.88 8.59
CA GLU A 137 20.68 8.24 9.78
C GLU A 137 20.39 9.27 10.88
N GLU A 138 19.10 9.56 11.13
CA GLU A 138 18.62 10.55 12.10
C GLU A 138 17.92 9.81 13.24
N HIS A 139 18.32 10.15 14.47
CA HIS A 139 17.72 9.67 15.71
C HIS A 139 16.69 10.70 16.18
N ILE A 140 15.44 10.27 16.37
CA ILE A 140 14.31 11.15 16.71
C ILE A 140 13.75 10.74 18.07
N SER A 141 13.67 11.69 19.00
CA SER A 141 13.19 11.47 20.37
C SER A 141 11.83 12.14 20.64
N GLY A 142 10.92 11.50 21.38
CA GLY A 142 9.57 12.04 21.63
C GLY A 142 9.00 11.91 23.05
N VAL A 143 8.01 12.74 23.40
CA VAL A 143 7.30 12.75 24.71
C VAL A 143 5.77 12.76 24.54
N THR A 144 5.04 12.04 25.42
CA THR A 144 3.56 11.99 25.47
C THR A 144 3.02 11.99 26.91
N ASP A 145 1.74 12.31 27.09
CA ASP A 145 1.11 12.69 28.37
C ASP A 145 0.47 11.55 29.20
N THR A 146 0.13 10.40 28.61
CA THR A 146 -0.46 9.25 29.34
C THR A 146 0.13 7.90 28.96
N LYS A 147 0.07 6.90 29.86
CA LYS A 147 0.57 5.53 29.60
C LYS A 147 -0.09 4.87 28.38
N THR A 148 -1.37 5.12 28.15
CA THR A 148 -2.11 4.60 26.98
C THR A 148 -1.70 5.32 25.70
N SER A 149 -1.55 6.66 25.74
CA SER A 149 -1.02 7.45 24.62
C SER A 149 0.40 6.99 24.24
N LYS A 150 1.25 6.70 25.23
CA LYS A 150 2.61 6.18 25.02
C LYS A 150 2.61 4.91 24.19
N ALA A 151 1.84 3.89 24.59
CA ALA A 151 1.82 2.61 23.89
C ALA A 151 1.36 2.75 22.43
N VAL A 152 0.35 3.57 22.18
CA VAL A 152 -0.17 3.86 20.84
C VAL A 152 0.85 4.60 19.99
N CYS A 153 1.50 5.62 20.53
CA CYS A 153 2.56 6.36 19.83
C CYS A 153 3.77 5.45 19.54
N SER A 154 4.21 4.64 20.51
CA SER A 154 5.30 3.67 20.31
C SER A 154 4.97 2.68 19.19
N SER A 155 3.73 2.20 19.11
CA SER A 155 3.31 1.31 18.02
C SER A 155 3.36 2.02 16.67
N ALA A 156 2.88 3.25 16.58
CA ALA A 156 2.90 4.03 15.34
C ALA A 156 4.32 4.40 14.89
N PHE A 157 5.20 4.79 15.82
CA PHE A 157 6.61 5.02 15.55
C PHE A 157 7.32 3.74 15.08
N ALA A 158 7.00 2.58 15.67
CA ALA A 158 7.56 1.31 15.24
C ALA A 158 7.19 0.98 13.78
N ARG A 159 5.93 1.21 13.38
CA ARG A 159 5.48 1.00 11.98
C ARG A 159 6.20 1.92 11.00
N TRP A 160 6.42 3.18 11.36
CA TRP A 160 7.20 4.09 10.52
C TRP A 160 8.69 3.75 10.51
N ALA A 161 9.29 3.32 11.63
CA ALA A 161 10.68 2.85 11.66
C ALA A 161 10.88 1.61 10.79
N GLU A 162 9.91 0.70 10.76
CA GLU A 162 9.95 -0.53 9.95
C GLU A 162 10.14 -0.25 8.46
N VAL A 163 9.48 0.79 7.95
CA VAL A 163 9.54 1.14 6.53
C VAL A 163 10.56 2.24 6.22
N SER A 164 11.01 3.01 7.20
CA SER A 164 11.86 4.19 7.00
C SER A 164 13.34 3.96 7.39
N HIS A 165 14.15 5.02 7.38
CA HIS A 165 15.52 5.01 7.93
C HIS A 165 15.61 5.68 9.30
N PHE A 166 14.46 6.14 9.83
CA PHE A 166 14.40 6.82 11.10
C PHE A 166 14.43 5.82 12.25
N THR A 167 15.15 6.19 13.31
CA THR A 167 15.08 5.47 14.58
C THR A 167 14.37 6.36 15.59
N PHE A 168 13.43 5.78 16.35
CA PHE A 168 12.67 6.51 17.35
C PHE A 168 13.04 6.05 18.74
N SER A 169 13.18 7.00 19.66
CA SER A 169 13.33 6.74 21.09
C SER A 169 12.38 7.62 21.90
N GLU A 170 11.96 7.16 23.07
CA GLU A 170 11.25 8.04 24.00
C GLU A 170 12.28 8.89 24.75
N ALA A 171 12.03 10.20 24.85
CA ALA A 171 12.84 11.06 25.70
C ALA A 171 12.47 10.79 27.17
N VAL A 172 13.39 10.18 27.92
CA VAL A 172 13.13 9.66 29.27
C VAL A 172 13.48 10.68 30.36
N HIS A 173 14.27 11.70 30.02
CA HIS A 173 14.74 12.71 30.98
C HIS A 173 14.09 14.08 30.76
N PRO A 174 13.66 14.79 31.83
CA PRO A 174 13.05 16.13 31.73
C PRO A 174 13.94 17.21 31.09
N LEU A 175 15.26 17.00 31.09
CA LEU A 175 16.25 17.91 30.49
C LEU A 175 16.58 17.55 29.03
N GLN A 176 16.12 16.39 28.54
CA GLN A 176 16.29 16.01 27.15
C GLN A 176 15.31 16.83 26.32
N LYS A 177 15.81 17.56 25.32
CA LYS A 177 14.97 18.31 24.38
C LYS A 177 14.49 17.33 23.30
N PRO A 178 13.23 16.90 23.29
CA PRO A 178 12.75 15.96 22.29
C PRO A 178 12.65 16.63 20.92
N ASP A 179 12.81 15.82 19.88
CA ASP A 179 12.61 16.21 18.49
C ASP A 179 11.13 16.25 18.12
N ILE A 180 10.30 15.43 18.80
CA ILE A 180 8.86 15.36 18.61
C ILE A 180 8.13 15.56 19.95
N VAL A 181 7.11 16.42 19.96
CA VAL A 181 6.26 16.64 21.13
C VAL A 181 4.80 16.36 20.75
N ILE A 182 4.17 15.42 21.45
CA ILE A 182 2.79 15.02 21.21
C ILE A 182 1.92 15.41 22.41
N GLY A 183 0.82 16.12 22.16
CA GLY A 183 -0.09 16.57 23.21
C GLY A 183 -1.55 16.71 22.79
N PHE A 184 -2.46 16.65 23.76
CA PHE A 184 -3.88 16.96 23.56
C PHE A 184 -4.17 18.41 23.91
N HIS A 185 -4.84 19.14 23.02
CA HIS A 185 -5.18 20.54 23.19
C HIS A 185 -6.66 20.80 22.87
N ARG A 186 -7.18 21.97 23.27
CA ARG A 186 -8.56 22.40 22.98
C ARG A 186 -8.54 23.78 22.34
N GLY A 187 -9.43 24.03 21.39
CA GLY A 187 -9.61 25.36 20.79
C GLY A 187 -8.30 26.03 20.38
N HIS A 188 -8.13 27.31 20.77
CA HIS A 188 -6.88 28.05 20.56
C HIS A 188 -5.83 27.68 21.63
N HIS A 189 -4.65 27.22 21.19
CA HIS A 189 -3.65 26.63 22.09
C HIS A 189 -2.21 27.03 21.73
N GLY A 190 -2.00 28.28 21.33
CA GLY A 190 -0.67 28.88 21.18
C GLY A 190 0.00 28.71 19.81
N ASP A 191 -0.67 28.07 18.85
CA ASP A 191 -0.29 28.06 17.44
C ASP A 191 -1.39 28.69 16.54
N MET A 192 -1.15 28.75 15.23
CA MET A 192 -2.10 29.32 14.25
C MET A 192 -3.23 28.34 13.86
N SER A 193 -3.22 27.11 14.38
CA SER A 193 -4.11 26.01 14.01
C SER A 193 -5.05 25.68 15.17
N SER A 194 -6.11 26.48 15.35
CA SER A 194 -7.10 26.19 16.41
C SER A 194 -8.01 25.01 16.05
N PHE A 195 -8.38 24.21 17.05
CA PHE A 195 -9.35 23.13 16.91
C PHE A 195 -10.80 23.65 16.91
N ASP A 196 -11.68 22.96 16.20
CA ASP A 196 -13.09 23.31 15.98
C ASP A 196 -14.07 22.49 16.86
N GLY A 197 -13.53 21.66 17.74
CA GLY A 197 -14.29 20.77 18.61
C GLY A 197 -14.76 19.51 17.88
N ALA A 198 -15.62 18.74 18.54
CA ALA A 198 -15.98 17.39 18.08
C ALA A 198 -16.58 17.32 16.65
N GLY A 199 -16.05 16.37 15.88
CA GLY A 199 -16.47 15.95 14.54
C GLY A 199 -15.78 16.67 13.38
N GLY A 200 -14.70 17.40 13.63
CA GLY A 200 -14.06 18.30 12.67
C GLY A 200 -12.59 17.95 12.39
N VAL A 201 -11.68 18.85 12.76
CA VAL A 201 -10.24 18.65 12.69
C VAL A 201 -9.80 17.81 13.88
N LEU A 202 -9.28 16.61 13.59
CA LEU A 202 -8.91 15.62 14.60
C LEU A 202 -7.58 15.94 15.28
N ALA A 203 -6.64 16.43 14.47
CA ALA A 203 -5.26 16.64 14.84
C ALA A 203 -4.55 17.50 13.79
N HIS A 204 -3.38 18.02 14.14
CA HIS A 204 -2.42 18.54 13.18
C HIS A 204 -0.99 18.35 13.68
N ALA A 205 -0.09 18.15 12.72
CA ALA A 205 1.35 18.11 12.94
C ALA A 205 2.04 19.23 12.16
N PHE A 206 3.12 19.74 12.73
CA PHE A 206 3.96 20.73 12.09
C PHE A 206 5.18 20.04 11.47
N SER A 207 5.45 20.36 10.20
CA SER A 207 6.54 19.81 9.37
C SER A 207 7.84 19.53 10.14
N PRO A 208 8.70 18.59 9.67
CA PRO A 208 9.74 17.91 10.46
C PRO A 208 10.67 18.75 11.34
N ARG A 209 10.79 20.06 11.09
CA ARG A 209 11.64 20.99 11.86
C ARG A 209 10.99 21.51 13.14
N ASP A 210 9.66 21.51 13.24
CA ASP A 210 8.94 21.99 14.43
C ASP A 210 8.75 20.83 15.42
N GLY A 211 8.30 19.68 14.93
CA GLY A 211 8.20 18.46 15.73
C GLY A 211 6.96 18.38 16.62
N ARG A 212 6.12 19.42 16.65
CA ARG A 212 4.86 19.38 17.41
C ARG A 212 3.75 18.66 16.65
N PHE A 213 3.03 17.83 17.39
CA PHE A 213 1.80 17.16 17.00
C PHE A 213 0.76 17.38 18.10
N HIS A 214 -0.37 17.99 17.74
CA HIS A 214 -1.49 18.21 18.65
C HIS A 214 -2.72 17.39 18.23
N TYR A 215 -3.39 16.80 19.22
CA TYR A 215 -4.73 16.23 19.08
C TYR A 215 -5.80 17.21 19.54
N ASP A 216 -7.00 17.13 18.95
CA ASP A 216 -8.19 17.75 19.53
C ASP A 216 -8.71 16.91 20.71
N ALA A 217 -8.60 17.45 21.93
CA ALA A 217 -9.07 16.82 23.15
C ALA A 217 -10.62 16.82 23.29
N GLU A 218 -11.35 17.48 22.38
CA GLU A 218 -12.82 17.45 22.31
C GLU A 218 -13.37 16.27 21.51
N GLU A 219 -12.52 15.52 20.82
CA GLU A 219 -12.91 14.30 20.10
C GLU A 219 -13.09 13.09 21.03
N LYS A 220 -13.89 12.12 20.58
CA LYS A 220 -14.09 10.85 21.27
C LYS A 220 -13.07 9.82 20.82
N TRP A 221 -11.94 9.77 21.53
CA TRP A 221 -10.83 8.86 21.22
C TRP A 221 -11.06 7.44 21.75
N SER A 222 -10.64 6.44 20.98
CA SER A 222 -10.57 5.03 21.39
C SER A 222 -9.30 4.39 20.84
N THR A 223 -8.70 3.48 21.61
CA THR A 223 -7.62 2.61 21.14
C THR A 223 -8.12 1.27 20.59
N CYS A 224 -9.42 0.98 20.74
CA CYS A 224 -10.11 -0.19 20.22
C CYS A 224 -11.52 0.24 19.78
N PRO A 225 -11.66 1.01 18.69
CA PRO A 225 -12.96 1.48 18.24
C PRO A 225 -13.81 0.29 17.77
N VAL A 226 -15.06 0.25 18.20
CA VAL A 226 -16.02 -0.79 17.81
C VAL A 226 -16.80 -0.32 16.57
N PRO A 227 -16.94 -1.15 15.53
CA PRO A 227 -17.77 -0.81 14.38
C PRO A 227 -19.18 -0.37 14.80
N GLY A 228 -19.63 0.80 14.35
CA GLY A 228 -20.93 1.38 14.71
C GLY A 228 -20.90 2.38 15.86
N GLN A 229 -19.80 2.47 16.63
CA GLN A 229 -19.59 3.57 17.58
C GLN A 229 -18.92 4.77 16.88
N ARG A 230 -19.41 5.98 17.18
CA ARG A 230 -18.82 7.24 16.67
C ARG A 230 -17.58 7.64 17.49
N THR A 231 -16.58 6.77 17.53
CA THR A 231 -15.28 7.02 18.18
C THR A 231 -14.16 7.05 17.14
N MET A 232 -13.19 7.93 17.35
CA MET A 232 -12.01 8.06 16.51
C MET A 232 -10.92 7.12 16.99
N ASP A 233 -10.30 6.41 16.04
CA ASP A 233 -9.19 5.52 16.34
C ASP A 233 -7.92 6.33 16.61
N LEU A 234 -7.43 6.28 17.85
CA LEU A 234 -6.27 7.06 18.26
C LEU A 234 -5.01 6.64 17.48
N GLU A 235 -4.81 5.34 17.25
CA GLU A 235 -3.64 4.81 16.55
C GLU A 235 -3.61 5.19 15.08
N THR A 236 -4.76 5.15 14.40
CA THR A 236 -4.88 5.63 13.02
C THR A 236 -4.47 7.10 12.90
N VAL A 237 -4.89 7.96 13.83
CA VAL A 237 -4.56 9.39 13.77
C VAL A 237 -3.08 9.64 14.07
N VAL A 238 -2.48 9.05 15.12
CA VAL A 238 -1.03 9.22 15.33
C VAL A 238 -0.21 8.70 14.16
N LEU A 239 -0.60 7.58 13.55
CA LEU A 239 0.12 7.03 12.43
C LEU A 239 0.11 8.00 11.23
N HIS A 240 -1.03 8.64 10.98
CA HIS A 240 -1.16 9.71 9.98
C HIS A 240 -0.27 10.92 10.31
N GLU A 241 -0.40 11.48 11.51
CA GLU A 241 0.29 12.71 11.89
C GLU A 241 1.81 12.54 11.97
N ILE A 242 2.30 11.35 12.37
CA ILE A 242 3.73 11.04 12.27
C ILE A 242 4.21 11.12 10.82
N GLY A 243 3.41 10.72 9.83
CA GLY A 243 3.78 10.88 8.43
C GLY A 243 4.11 12.33 8.07
N HIS A 244 3.35 13.31 8.58
CA HIS A 244 3.69 14.73 8.42
C HIS A 244 4.98 15.12 9.15
N LEU A 245 5.21 14.61 10.36
CA LEU A 245 6.48 14.80 11.08
C LEU A 245 7.69 14.22 10.33
N LEU A 246 7.46 13.23 9.46
CA LEU A 246 8.48 12.66 8.55
C LEU A 246 8.54 13.36 7.18
N GLY A 247 7.68 14.36 6.95
CA GLY A 247 7.73 15.23 5.78
C GLY A 247 6.79 14.84 4.64
N LEU A 248 5.86 13.92 4.88
CA LEU A 248 4.87 13.50 3.89
C LEU A 248 3.76 14.55 3.78
N GLY A 249 3.27 14.74 2.57
CA GLY A 249 1.99 15.40 2.32
C GLY A 249 0.82 14.41 2.37
N HIS A 250 -0.40 14.92 2.24
CA HIS A 250 -1.57 14.08 2.11
C HIS A 250 -1.57 13.30 0.78
N SER A 251 -1.99 12.03 0.86
CA SER A 251 -2.22 11.16 -0.29
C SER A 251 -3.64 11.35 -0.84
N THR A 252 -3.80 11.24 -2.15
CA THR A 252 -5.11 11.18 -2.81
C THR A 252 -5.69 9.76 -2.85
N GLU A 253 -4.94 8.75 -2.39
CA GLU A 253 -5.40 7.36 -2.37
C GLU A 253 -6.27 7.08 -1.12
N PRO A 254 -7.56 6.72 -1.26
CA PRO A 254 -8.48 6.61 -0.13
C PRO A 254 -8.09 5.58 0.95
N ASN A 255 -7.28 4.58 0.59
CA ASN A 255 -6.82 3.54 1.51
C ASN A 255 -5.54 3.93 2.25
N ALA A 256 -4.80 4.92 1.77
CA ALA A 256 -3.58 5.39 2.39
C ALA A 256 -3.85 5.90 3.82
N VAL A 257 -2.86 5.69 4.68
CA VAL A 257 -2.82 6.29 6.01
C VAL A 257 -2.78 7.80 5.84
N MET A 258 -1.96 8.33 4.91
CA MET A 258 -1.86 9.76 4.62
C MET A 258 -3.08 10.34 3.87
N PHE A 259 -4.15 9.58 3.66
CA PHE A 259 -5.40 10.15 3.15
C PHE A 259 -6.02 11.08 4.21
N PRO A 260 -6.38 12.33 3.88
CA PRO A 260 -6.69 13.37 4.86
C PRO A 260 -7.95 13.12 5.68
N SER A 261 -8.94 12.41 5.12
CA SER A 261 -10.21 12.15 5.81
C SER A 261 -10.18 10.82 6.54
N ILE A 262 -10.53 10.84 7.83
CA ILE A 262 -10.49 9.69 8.72
C ILE A 262 -11.91 9.47 9.26
N ARG A 263 -12.52 8.32 8.91
CA ARG A 263 -13.88 8.01 9.32
C ARG A 263 -13.89 7.45 10.75
N ALA A 264 -14.85 7.88 11.57
CA ALA A 264 -15.10 7.27 12.87
C ALA A 264 -15.32 5.76 12.73
N GLY A 265 -14.71 4.97 13.61
CA GLY A 265 -14.75 3.50 13.56
C GLY A 265 -13.88 2.85 12.48
N SER A 266 -13.18 3.60 11.63
CA SER A 266 -12.21 3.02 10.68
C SER A 266 -10.88 2.70 11.36
N LEU A 267 -10.26 1.61 10.93
CA LEU A 267 -8.96 1.15 11.39
C LEU A 267 -7.97 1.20 10.22
N LYS A 268 -7.18 2.27 10.15
CA LYS A 268 -6.10 2.43 9.16
C LYS A 268 -4.75 2.46 9.85
N ARG A 269 -4.39 1.31 10.41
CA ARG A 269 -3.14 1.16 11.16
C ARG A 269 -2.01 0.58 10.29
N GLN A 270 -2.28 0.14 9.07
CA GLN A 270 -1.25 -0.40 8.16
C GLN A 270 -0.90 0.65 7.11
N LEU A 271 0.40 0.92 6.95
CA LEU A 271 0.90 1.84 5.92
C LEU A 271 0.64 1.25 4.53
N ASP A 272 0.05 2.05 3.65
CA ASP A 272 -0.22 1.70 2.26
C ASP A 272 1.04 1.92 1.39
N VAL A 273 1.04 1.34 0.20
CA VAL A 273 2.09 1.54 -0.82
C VAL A 273 2.31 3.03 -1.14
N ALA A 274 1.24 3.83 -1.18
CA ALA A 274 1.34 5.27 -1.40
C ALA A 274 2.11 5.98 -0.27
N ASP A 275 1.88 5.57 0.99
CA ASP A 275 2.54 6.14 2.17
C ASP A 275 4.05 5.83 2.16
N ILE A 276 4.40 4.58 1.85
CA ILE A 276 5.79 4.12 1.80
C ILE A 276 6.54 4.80 0.66
N ARG A 277 5.92 4.91 -0.52
CA ARG A 277 6.50 5.63 -1.67
C ARG A 277 6.72 7.12 -1.39
N ALA A 278 5.84 7.74 -0.60
CA ALA A 278 5.97 9.15 -0.26
C ALA A 278 7.19 9.45 0.65
N ILE A 279 7.62 8.51 1.51
CA ILE A 279 8.89 8.62 2.25
C ILE A 279 10.11 8.46 1.32
N PHE A 280 9.97 7.67 0.26
CA PHE A 280 11.05 7.37 -0.69
C PHE A 280 10.65 7.79 -2.11
N PRO A 281 10.56 9.11 -2.42
CA PRO A 281 10.22 9.60 -3.76
C PRO A 281 11.21 9.12 -4.83
N HIS A 282 12.38 8.63 -4.40
CA HIS A 282 13.21 7.74 -5.16
C HIS A 282 13.41 6.45 -4.36
N PRO A 283 13.09 5.25 -4.92
CA PRO A 283 13.54 4.02 -4.30
C PRO A 283 15.06 4.06 -4.30
N ILE A 284 15.66 4.33 -3.14
CA ILE A 284 17.06 4.05 -2.92
C ILE A 284 17.14 2.52 -2.90
N LEU A 285 17.40 1.96 -4.09
CA LEU A 285 17.90 0.60 -4.23
C LEU A 285 19.02 0.45 -3.21
N SER A 286 18.86 -0.54 -2.33
CA SER A 286 19.95 -0.99 -1.48
C SER A 286 21.19 -1.23 -2.35
N THR A 287 22.33 -0.71 -1.91
CA THR A 287 23.64 -0.90 -2.51
C THR A 287 24.25 -2.29 -2.22
N LYS A 288 23.46 -3.23 -1.68
CA LYS A 288 23.81 -4.66 -1.78
C LYS A 288 23.30 -5.18 -3.12
N SER A 289 24.21 -5.21 -4.10
CA SER A 289 24.08 -5.73 -5.48
C SER A 289 22.99 -6.80 -5.61
N SER A 290 21.84 -6.43 -6.20
CA SER A 290 21.01 -7.40 -6.91
C SER A 290 21.81 -7.80 -8.14
N LYS A 291 22.21 -9.07 -8.26
CA LYS A 291 22.88 -9.56 -9.47
C LYS A 291 21.85 -9.89 -10.55
N GLY A 292 20.67 -10.34 -10.14
CA GLY A 292 19.53 -10.59 -11.03
C GLY A 292 19.18 -9.34 -11.83
N PHE A 293 19.31 -9.45 -13.15
CA PHE A 293 19.03 -8.40 -14.13
C PHE A 293 19.90 -7.12 -14.06
N GLU A 294 21.02 -7.11 -13.32
CA GLU A 294 21.88 -5.92 -13.22
C GLU A 294 22.47 -5.47 -14.57
N PHE A 295 22.65 -6.41 -15.50
CA PHE A 295 23.16 -6.13 -16.85
C PHE A 295 22.31 -5.09 -17.60
N LEU A 296 21.03 -4.93 -17.25
CA LEU A 296 20.12 -3.97 -17.87
C LEU A 296 20.52 -2.51 -17.64
N LYS A 297 21.22 -2.19 -16.54
CA LYS A 297 21.73 -0.83 -16.29
C LYS A 297 22.63 -0.34 -17.42
N ASN A 298 23.42 -1.25 -18.00
CA ASN A 298 24.35 -0.92 -19.07
C ASN A 298 23.65 -0.68 -20.42
N LEU A 299 22.35 -0.98 -20.50
CA LEU A 299 21.52 -0.83 -21.69
C LEU A 299 20.61 0.41 -21.62
N GLU A 300 20.69 1.19 -20.54
CA GLU A 300 19.88 2.41 -20.39
C GLU A 300 20.21 3.42 -21.49
N GLY A 301 19.17 3.94 -22.14
CA GLY A 301 19.24 4.84 -23.28
C GLY A 301 19.44 4.13 -24.63
N CYS A 302 19.57 2.80 -24.66
CA CYS A 302 19.69 2.06 -25.93
C CYS A 302 18.43 2.22 -26.78
N GLN A 303 18.64 2.38 -28.08
CA GLN A 303 17.60 2.57 -29.07
C GLN A 303 17.96 1.91 -30.41
N LYS A 304 16.95 1.83 -31.28
CA LYS A 304 17.06 1.20 -32.60
C LYS A 304 18.24 1.72 -33.43
N GLY A 305 18.93 0.80 -34.09
CA GLY A 305 20.10 1.07 -34.93
C GLY A 305 21.44 0.96 -34.21
N GLN A 306 21.44 0.72 -32.89
CA GLN A 306 22.66 0.53 -32.11
C GLN A 306 23.01 -0.95 -31.96
N THR A 307 24.30 -1.22 -31.80
CA THR A 307 24.84 -2.53 -31.41
C THR A 307 25.49 -2.39 -30.05
N VAL A 308 24.94 -3.03 -29.02
CA VAL A 308 25.40 -2.87 -27.63
C VAL A 308 25.48 -4.24 -26.97
N LYS A 309 26.65 -4.55 -26.41
CA LYS A 309 26.88 -5.80 -25.69
C LYS A 309 25.89 -5.93 -24.53
N GLY A 310 25.14 -7.02 -24.48
CA GLY A 310 24.10 -7.26 -23.47
C GLY A 310 22.68 -7.27 -24.05
N LEU A 311 22.49 -6.82 -25.30
CA LEU A 311 21.19 -6.82 -25.95
C LEU A 311 20.71 -8.25 -26.26
N ARG A 312 21.63 -9.20 -26.47
CA ARG A 312 21.29 -10.63 -26.50
C ARG A 312 20.59 -11.08 -25.22
N GLU A 313 21.13 -10.74 -24.06
CA GLU A 313 20.57 -11.10 -22.75
C GLU A 313 19.21 -10.44 -22.52
N LEU A 314 19.02 -9.20 -23.00
CA LEU A 314 17.72 -8.53 -22.98
C LEU A 314 16.68 -9.27 -23.86
N LYS A 315 17.06 -9.74 -25.05
CA LYS A 315 16.17 -10.54 -25.91
C LYS A 315 15.76 -11.85 -25.21
N LEU A 316 16.69 -12.51 -24.53
CA LEU A 316 16.39 -13.70 -23.74
C LEU A 316 15.46 -13.39 -22.55
N TYR A 317 15.64 -12.25 -21.88
CA TYR A 317 14.73 -11.76 -20.84
C TYR A 317 13.31 -11.57 -21.39
N LEU A 318 13.17 -10.83 -22.50
CA LEU A 318 11.87 -10.55 -23.13
C LEU A 318 11.20 -11.84 -23.61
N LYS A 319 11.98 -12.78 -24.14
CA LYS A 319 11.51 -14.12 -24.51
C LYS A 319 11.04 -14.93 -23.30
N LYS A 320 11.83 -14.97 -22.21
CA LYS A 320 11.48 -15.68 -20.96
C LYS A 320 10.12 -15.21 -20.44
N PHE A 321 9.87 -13.90 -20.45
CA PHE A 321 8.64 -13.33 -19.91
C PHE A 321 7.48 -13.19 -20.93
N GLY A 322 7.66 -13.68 -22.17
CA GLY A 322 6.58 -13.80 -23.17
C GLY A 322 6.36 -12.58 -24.06
N TYR A 323 7.25 -11.58 -24.01
CA TYR A 323 7.18 -10.37 -24.84
C TYR A 323 7.67 -10.61 -26.27
N ALA A 324 8.52 -11.62 -26.48
CA ALA A 324 9.04 -11.96 -27.80
C ALA A 324 8.03 -12.70 -28.70
N ASP A 325 8.17 -12.52 -30.02
CA ASP A 325 7.35 -13.24 -30.99
C ASP A 325 7.95 -14.59 -31.41
N VAL A 326 7.64 -15.63 -30.64
CA VAL A 326 8.19 -17.00 -30.76
C VAL A 326 7.86 -17.69 -32.10
N HIS A 327 6.94 -17.16 -32.91
CA HIS A 327 6.59 -17.75 -34.22
C HIS A 327 7.62 -17.50 -35.33
N LYS A 328 8.66 -16.72 -35.04
CA LYS A 328 9.79 -16.56 -35.94
C LYS A 328 11.07 -16.97 -35.21
N ASN A 329 11.43 -18.24 -35.32
CA ASN A 329 12.74 -18.73 -34.87
C ASN A 329 13.84 -18.04 -35.71
N HIS A 330 14.27 -16.87 -35.25
CA HIS A 330 15.45 -16.19 -35.76
C HIS A 330 16.57 -16.42 -34.76
N THR A 331 17.22 -17.58 -34.82
CA THR A 331 18.41 -17.87 -34.00
C THR A 331 19.50 -16.81 -34.21
N GLU A 332 19.57 -16.18 -35.37
CA GLU A 332 20.45 -15.05 -35.66
C GLU A 332 20.04 -13.77 -34.89
N TYR A 333 18.73 -13.50 -34.77
CA TYR A 333 18.22 -12.39 -33.97
C TYR A 333 18.56 -12.57 -32.49
N GLU A 334 18.23 -13.74 -31.92
CA GLU A 334 18.43 -14.03 -30.49
C GLU A 334 19.91 -14.00 -30.10
N ASN A 335 20.81 -14.38 -31.01
CA ASN A 335 22.25 -14.41 -30.74
C ASN A 335 22.97 -13.09 -31.05
N SER A 336 22.25 -12.08 -31.54
CA SER A 336 22.84 -10.77 -31.89
C SER A 336 22.65 -9.72 -30.81
N ASP A 337 23.65 -8.86 -30.65
CA ASP A 337 23.60 -7.64 -29.84
C ASP A 337 23.06 -6.43 -30.62
N GLN A 338 22.29 -6.65 -31.69
CA GLN A 338 21.69 -5.59 -32.50
C GLN A 338 20.34 -5.15 -31.92
N PHE A 339 20.11 -3.84 -31.85
CA PHE A 339 18.83 -3.23 -31.56
C PHE A 339 18.08 -2.97 -32.86
N ASP A 340 17.21 -3.91 -33.24
CA ASP A 340 16.46 -3.87 -34.50
C ASP A 340 14.97 -3.58 -34.29
N ASP A 341 14.22 -3.62 -35.39
CA ASP A 341 12.76 -3.48 -35.44
C ASP A 341 11.99 -4.50 -34.59
N ILE A 342 12.56 -5.68 -34.35
CA ILE A 342 11.92 -6.73 -33.57
C ILE A 342 12.06 -6.36 -32.10
N LEU A 343 13.29 -6.05 -31.65
CA LEU A 343 13.55 -5.67 -30.25
C LEU A 343 12.75 -4.42 -29.83
N GLU A 344 12.70 -3.39 -30.68
CA GLU A 344 11.88 -2.18 -30.43
C GLU A 344 10.42 -2.52 -30.14
N LYS A 345 9.82 -3.46 -30.88
CA LYS A 345 8.43 -3.90 -30.69
C LYS A 345 8.24 -4.71 -29.41
N GLU A 346 9.19 -5.56 -29.07
CA GLU A 346 9.15 -6.36 -27.84
C GLU A 346 9.22 -5.45 -26.60
N ILE A 347 10.11 -4.43 -26.62
CA ILE A 347 10.21 -3.41 -25.58
C ILE A 347 8.92 -2.58 -25.49
N THR A 348 8.38 -2.17 -26.64
CA THR A 348 7.10 -1.45 -26.70
C THR A 348 5.98 -2.29 -26.05
N THR A 349 5.97 -3.59 -26.30
CA THR A 349 4.99 -4.52 -25.70
C THR A 349 5.17 -4.62 -24.18
N TYR A 350 6.41 -4.71 -23.71
CA TYR A 350 6.74 -4.66 -22.28
C TYR A 350 6.26 -3.36 -21.61
N GLN A 351 6.56 -2.21 -22.22
CA GLN A 351 6.17 -0.90 -21.72
C GLN A 351 4.64 -0.78 -21.60
N LEU A 352 3.91 -1.21 -22.64
CA LEU A 352 2.45 -1.23 -22.63
C LEU A 352 1.86 -2.20 -21.59
N TYR A 353 2.53 -3.32 -21.32
CA TYR A 353 2.09 -4.25 -20.28
C TYR A 353 2.12 -3.59 -18.90
N TYR A 354 3.18 -2.85 -18.61
CA TYR A 354 3.41 -2.18 -17.32
C TYR A 354 2.95 -0.72 -17.27
N HIS A 355 2.13 -0.27 -18.23
CA HIS A 355 1.59 1.09 -18.31
C HIS A 355 2.67 2.18 -18.33
N LEU A 356 3.84 1.88 -18.88
CA LEU A 356 4.89 2.85 -19.17
C LEU A 356 4.60 3.58 -20.49
N LYS A 357 5.29 4.70 -20.72
CA LYS A 357 5.29 5.35 -22.03
C LYS A 357 5.91 4.39 -23.06
N ALA A 358 5.14 4.04 -24.08
CA ALA A 358 5.55 3.15 -25.16
C ALA A 358 6.53 3.85 -26.12
N SER A 359 7.77 4.05 -25.68
CA SER A 359 8.85 4.69 -26.43
C SER A 359 9.56 3.73 -27.39
N GLY A 360 9.51 2.42 -27.11
CA GLY A 360 10.30 1.41 -27.83
C GLY A 360 11.80 1.45 -27.50
N THR A 361 12.22 2.31 -26.57
CA THR A 361 13.62 2.48 -26.14
C THR A 361 13.80 1.99 -24.70
N LEU A 362 15.05 1.67 -24.31
CA LEU A 362 15.40 1.30 -22.92
C LEU A 362 15.59 2.56 -22.07
N ASP A 363 14.54 3.37 -21.91
CA ASP A 363 14.61 4.53 -21.03
C ASP A 363 14.80 4.15 -19.55
N ALA A 364 15.22 5.12 -18.73
CA ALA A 364 15.55 4.92 -17.32
C ALA A 364 14.41 4.26 -16.53
N GLU A 365 13.17 4.65 -16.81
CA GLU A 365 12.00 4.08 -16.13
C GLU A 365 11.77 2.63 -16.58
N THR A 366 11.93 2.31 -17.87
CA THR A 366 11.83 0.95 -18.39
C THR A 366 12.89 0.03 -17.78
N VAL A 367 14.16 0.46 -17.73
CA VAL A 367 15.27 -0.30 -17.13
C VAL A 367 14.99 -0.53 -15.65
N LYS A 368 14.71 0.53 -14.90
CA LYS A 368 14.38 0.45 -13.48
C LYS A 368 13.24 -0.52 -13.22
N GLN A 369 12.23 -0.48 -14.07
CA GLN A 369 11.06 -1.34 -13.99
C GLN A 369 11.38 -2.82 -14.27
N MET A 370 12.25 -3.11 -15.25
CA MET A 370 12.69 -4.48 -15.58
C MET A 370 13.57 -5.11 -14.50
N MET A 371 14.28 -4.29 -13.73
CA MET A 371 15.16 -4.71 -12.65
C MET A 371 14.44 -5.02 -11.33
N VAL A 372 13.16 -4.70 -11.21
CA VAL A 372 12.38 -5.01 -10.00
C VAL A 372 12.21 -6.53 -9.86
N PRO A 373 12.50 -7.12 -8.68
CA PRO A 373 12.30 -8.54 -8.45
C PRO A 373 10.87 -9.02 -8.73
N ARG A 374 10.74 -10.21 -9.29
CA ARG A 374 9.51 -10.68 -9.94
C ARG A 374 9.38 -12.20 -9.96
N CYS A 375 8.15 -12.68 -10.16
CA CYS A 375 7.87 -14.07 -10.47
C CYS A 375 8.55 -14.49 -11.79
N GLY A 376 8.98 -15.75 -11.86
CA GLY A 376 9.65 -16.37 -12.99
C GLY A 376 8.74 -16.81 -14.14
N LEU A 377 7.42 -16.74 -13.97
CA LEU A 377 6.46 -17.12 -15.01
C LEU A 377 6.29 -16.03 -16.08
N PRO A 378 5.94 -16.40 -17.33
CA PRO A 378 5.69 -15.44 -18.40
C PRO A 378 4.45 -14.58 -18.14
N ASP A 379 4.56 -13.29 -18.44
CA ASP A 379 3.46 -12.32 -18.34
C ASP A 379 2.42 -12.51 -19.43
N ILE A 380 2.90 -12.83 -20.64
CA ILE A 380 2.08 -13.02 -21.83
C ILE A 380 2.24 -14.46 -22.28
N VAL A 381 1.23 -15.28 -22.02
CA VAL A 381 1.22 -16.67 -22.46
C VAL A 381 0.37 -16.79 -23.72
N LYS A 382 1.02 -16.96 -24.88
CA LYS A 382 0.32 -17.04 -26.17
C LYS A 382 -0.47 -18.34 -26.30
N GLY A 383 -1.78 -18.26 -26.08
CA GLY A 383 -2.79 -19.27 -26.40
C GLY A 383 -4.13 -18.58 -26.66
N LYS A 384 -4.50 -18.47 -27.95
CA LYS A 384 -5.73 -17.83 -28.50
C LYS A 384 -6.61 -17.04 -27.50
N THR A 385 -6.31 -15.75 -27.33
CA THR A 385 -7.30 -14.71 -26.94
C THR A 385 -7.04 -13.43 -27.75
N PRO A 386 -8.09 -12.65 -28.04
CA PRO A 386 -8.17 -11.84 -29.25
C PRO A 386 -7.39 -10.54 -29.14
N THR A 387 -6.61 -10.25 -30.19
CA THR A 387 -5.94 -8.98 -30.37
C THR A 387 -6.95 -7.84 -30.52
N ARG A 388 -6.71 -6.76 -29.77
CA ARG A 388 -7.30 -5.44 -29.98
C ARG A 388 -6.67 -4.83 -31.23
N SER A 389 -6.98 -5.36 -32.41
CA SER A 389 -6.60 -4.77 -33.69
C SER A 389 -7.85 -4.60 -34.54
N GLY A 390 -8.37 -3.38 -34.56
CA GLY A 390 -9.41 -2.99 -35.50
C GLY A 390 -8.90 -3.09 -36.93
N LYS A 391 -9.17 -4.20 -37.61
CA LYS A 391 -9.28 -4.26 -39.07
C LYS A 391 -10.40 -5.23 -39.41
N LYS A 392 -11.42 -4.71 -40.08
CA LYS A 392 -12.52 -5.47 -40.68
C LYS A 392 -11.94 -6.37 -41.77
N GLU A 393 -12.06 -7.68 -41.63
CA GLU A 393 -12.06 -8.58 -42.78
C GLU A 393 -13.35 -9.42 -42.74
N HIS A 394 -14.11 -9.29 -43.83
CA HIS A 394 -15.31 -10.05 -44.12
C HIS A 394 -14.91 -11.44 -44.61
N ILE A 395 -15.26 -12.53 -43.90
CA ILE A 395 -15.59 -13.83 -44.53
C ILE A 395 -16.69 -14.53 -43.71
N SER A 396 -17.66 -15.05 -44.46
CA SER A 396 -18.90 -15.74 -44.09
C SER A 396 -18.75 -17.18 -43.56
N GLY A 397 -19.62 -17.55 -42.61
CA GLY A 397 -20.21 -18.91 -42.53
C GLY A 397 -19.67 -19.86 -41.44
N GLY A 398 -20.53 -20.23 -40.48
CA GLY A 398 -20.34 -21.40 -39.61
C GLY A 398 -20.76 -21.19 -38.15
N LYS A 399 -21.92 -21.72 -37.74
CA LYS A 399 -22.44 -21.67 -36.37
C LYS A 399 -21.61 -22.56 -35.42
N SER A 400 -21.02 -21.97 -34.38
CA SER A 400 -20.77 -22.64 -33.09
C SER A 400 -20.72 -21.59 -31.98
N SER A 401 -21.62 -21.71 -31.02
CA SER A 401 -21.77 -20.81 -29.87
C SER A 401 -20.63 -20.99 -28.88
N SER A 402 -19.63 -20.10 -28.93
CA SER A 402 -18.60 -19.97 -27.91
C SER A 402 -18.71 -18.59 -27.28
N LEU A 403 -18.85 -18.57 -25.95
CA LEU A 403 -19.15 -17.42 -25.11
C LEU A 403 -18.15 -16.26 -25.32
N HIS A 404 -18.61 -15.18 -25.93
CA HIS A 404 -17.93 -13.90 -26.04
C HIS A 404 -18.21 -13.04 -24.81
N THR A 405 -17.31 -13.01 -23.83
CA THR A 405 -17.09 -11.95 -22.82
C THR A 405 -15.93 -12.46 -21.96
N VAL A 406 -14.80 -11.77 -21.77
CA VAL A 406 -14.70 -10.52 -21.02
C VAL A 406 -13.48 -9.70 -21.45
N SER A 407 -13.68 -8.45 -21.83
CA SER A 407 -12.61 -7.46 -22.05
C SER A 407 -12.56 -6.38 -20.96
N HIS A 408 -13.05 -6.69 -19.76
CA HIS A 408 -13.16 -5.73 -18.64
C HIS A 408 -12.27 -6.06 -17.43
N TYR A 409 -11.55 -7.20 -17.45
CA TYR A 409 -10.71 -7.62 -16.33
C TYR A 409 -9.24 -7.66 -16.71
N SER A 410 -8.38 -7.43 -15.72
CA SER A 410 -6.95 -7.27 -15.89
C SER A 410 -6.16 -8.53 -15.52
N TYR A 411 -6.80 -9.55 -14.93
CA TYR A 411 -6.25 -10.88 -14.74
C TYR A 411 -6.15 -11.70 -16.04
N THR A 412 -5.21 -12.64 -16.08
CA THR A 412 -5.04 -13.59 -17.19
C THR A 412 -5.12 -15.04 -16.69
N PHE A 413 -5.33 -15.98 -17.61
CA PHE A 413 -5.27 -17.42 -17.34
C PHE A 413 -4.18 -18.08 -18.17
N PHE A 414 -3.61 -19.17 -17.66
CA PHE A 414 -2.72 -20.00 -18.47
C PHE A 414 -3.45 -20.58 -19.69
N PRO A 415 -2.75 -20.86 -20.80
CA PRO A 415 -3.33 -21.51 -21.98
C PRO A 415 -4.01 -22.83 -21.61
N GLY A 416 -5.22 -23.02 -22.10
CA GLY A 416 -6.04 -24.20 -21.76
C GLY A 416 -6.76 -24.10 -20.41
N MET A 417 -6.60 -23.00 -19.67
CA MET A 417 -7.22 -22.75 -18.36
C MET A 417 -7.09 -23.95 -17.39
N PRO A 418 -5.86 -24.44 -17.16
CA PRO A 418 -5.61 -25.54 -16.25
C PRO A 418 -6.18 -25.25 -14.87
N LYS A 419 -6.92 -26.23 -14.35
CA LYS A 419 -7.58 -26.15 -13.05
C LYS A 419 -7.48 -27.49 -12.35
N TRP A 420 -7.55 -27.46 -11.02
CA TRP A 420 -7.81 -28.68 -10.28
C TRP A 420 -9.19 -29.22 -10.70
N PRO A 421 -9.35 -30.55 -10.82
CA PRO A 421 -10.66 -31.14 -11.07
C PRO A 421 -11.67 -30.67 -10.02
N LEU A 422 -12.93 -30.44 -10.42
CA LEU A 422 -13.95 -29.88 -9.51
C LEU A 422 -14.21 -30.75 -8.27
N TYR A 423 -13.98 -32.06 -8.37
CA TYR A 423 -14.08 -32.99 -7.24
C TYR A 423 -12.87 -32.92 -6.28
N LYS A 424 -11.81 -32.22 -6.67
CA LYS A 424 -10.54 -32.10 -5.94
C LYS A 424 -10.43 -30.71 -5.30
N SER A 425 -11.38 -30.41 -4.42
CA SER A 425 -11.42 -29.17 -3.63
C SER A 425 -10.53 -29.19 -2.40
N HIS A 426 -10.12 -30.37 -1.94
CA HIS A 426 -9.16 -30.52 -0.84
C HIS A 426 -7.76 -30.80 -1.38
N LEU A 427 -6.86 -29.83 -1.25
CA LEU A 427 -5.48 -29.90 -1.74
C LEU A 427 -4.52 -30.10 -0.57
N THR A 428 -3.70 -31.14 -0.67
CA THR A 428 -2.66 -31.44 0.31
C THR A 428 -1.33 -30.82 -0.11
N TYR A 429 -0.57 -30.27 0.83
CA TYR A 429 0.75 -29.70 0.55
C TYR A 429 1.84 -30.28 1.44
N ARG A 430 3.09 -30.28 0.97
CA ARG A 430 4.27 -30.64 1.76
C ARG A 430 5.47 -29.74 1.44
N PHE A 431 6.43 -29.71 2.35
CA PHE A 431 7.68 -28.95 2.19
C PHE A 431 8.83 -29.86 1.75
N SER A 432 9.62 -29.40 0.78
CA SER A 432 10.70 -30.19 0.17
C SER A 432 11.80 -29.28 -0.39
N SER A 433 12.53 -28.59 0.49
CA SER A 433 13.62 -27.71 0.08
C SER A 433 14.89 -28.50 -0.23
N SER A 434 15.62 -28.12 -1.29
CA SER A 434 16.98 -28.61 -1.51
C SER A 434 18.02 -27.83 -0.71
N ILE A 435 17.68 -26.60 -0.28
CA ILE A 435 18.54 -25.74 0.54
C ILE A 435 17.75 -25.29 1.79
N PRO A 436 18.31 -25.39 3.01
CA PRO A 436 17.70 -24.82 4.21
C PRO A 436 17.94 -23.30 4.23
N VAL A 437 16.87 -22.51 4.16
CA VAL A 437 16.94 -21.03 4.13
C VAL A 437 16.31 -20.41 5.38
N THR A 438 15.15 -20.91 5.79
CA THR A 438 14.43 -20.49 7.00
C THR A 438 14.00 -21.72 7.79
N ASP A 439 13.65 -21.53 9.06
CA ASP A 439 13.15 -22.63 9.86
C ASP A 439 11.78 -23.12 9.35
N ILE A 440 11.56 -24.42 9.47
CA ILE A 440 10.36 -25.05 8.91
C ILE A 440 9.07 -24.55 9.57
N LYS A 441 9.11 -24.07 10.83
CA LYS A 441 7.91 -23.56 11.51
C LYS A 441 7.48 -22.23 10.91
N THR A 442 8.44 -21.35 10.62
CA THR A 442 8.21 -20.09 9.93
C THR A 442 7.63 -20.33 8.54
N LEU A 443 8.25 -21.20 7.74
CA LEU A 443 7.74 -21.53 6.39
C LEU A 443 6.32 -22.12 6.44
N LYS A 444 6.05 -23.02 7.39
CA LYS A 444 4.70 -23.58 7.63
C LYS A 444 3.68 -22.50 7.95
N ALA A 445 3.99 -21.60 8.88
CA ALA A 445 3.09 -20.53 9.30
C ALA A 445 2.76 -19.58 8.12
N VAL A 446 3.79 -19.18 7.37
CA VAL A 446 3.65 -18.30 6.20
C VAL A 446 2.79 -18.94 5.12
N CYS A 447 3.09 -20.17 4.72
CA CYS A 447 2.31 -20.86 3.69
C CYS A 447 0.89 -21.16 4.16
N SER A 448 0.70 -21.53 5.43
CA SER A 448 -0.63 -21.75 6.02
C SER A 448 -1.48 -20.48 5.97
N SER A 449 -0.90 -19.31 6.29
CA SER A 449 -1.57 -18.02 6.21
C SER A 449 -1.96 -17.68 4.77
N ALA A 450 -1.05 -17.89 3.81
CA ALA A 450 -1.33 -17.65 2.40
C ALA A 450 -2.42 -18.58 1.84
N PHE A 451 -2.41 -19.87 2.20
CA PHE A 451 -3.48 -20.82 1.84
C PHE A 451 -4.82 -20.42 2.46
N ALA A 452 -4.84 -19.95 3.71
CA ALA A 452 -6.06 -19.51 4.38
C ALA A 452 -6.74 -18.37 3.60
N ARG A 453 -5.97 -17.37 3.12
CA ARG A 453 -6.54 -16.27 2.32
C ARG A 453 -7.16 -16.73 1.01
N TRP A 454 -6.53 -17.68 0.31
CA TRP A 454 -7.13 -18.25 -0.89
C TRP A 454 -8.35 -19.14 -0.58
N ALA A 455 -8.36 -19.82 0.55
CA ALA A 455 -9.51 -20.60 1.00
C ALA A 455 -10.72 -19.71 1.33
N GLU A 456 -10.51 -18.52 1.89
CA GLU A 456 -11.58 -17.56 2.21
C GLU A 456 -12.39 -17.11 1.00
N VAL A 457 -11.77 -17.08 -0.19
CA VAL A 457 -12.39 -16.57 -1.43
C VAL A 457 -12.59 -17.67 -2.48
N SER A 458 -12.45 -18.94 -2.08
CA SER A 458 -12.62 -20.06 -3.00
C SER A 458 -13.31 -21.26 -2.34
N HIS A 459 -13.56 -22.31 -3.12
CA HIS A 459 -14.10 -23.58 -2.61
C HIS A 459 -12.99 -24.53 -2.11
N PHE A 460 -11.72 -24.10 -2.17
CA PHE A 460 -10.60 -24.94 -1.80
C PHE A 460 -10.39 -25.00 -0.29
N THR A 461 -9.93 -26.16 0.18
CA THR A 461 -9.39 -26.34 1.53
C THR A 461 -7.99 -26.93 1.42
N PHE A 462 -7.15 -26.60 2.40
CA PHE A 462 -5.74 -26.98 2.37
C PHE A 462 -5.33 -27.64 3.67
N SER A 463 -4.50 -28.68 3.59
CA SER A 463 -3.87 -29.27 4.76
C SER A 463 -2.48 -29.80 4.44
N GLU A 464 -1.57 -29.71 5.41
CA GLU A 464 -0.25 -30.33 5.28
C GLU A 464 -0.39 -31.86 5.26
N ALA A 465 0.30 -32.51 4.33
CA ALA A 465 0.36 -33.97 4.26
C ALA A 465 1.16 -34.53 5.45
N VAL A 466 0.46 -35.24 6.35
CA VAL A 466 1.02 -35.74 7.62
C VAL A 466 1.91 -36.98 7.43
N HIS A 467 1.72 -37.74 6.34
CA HIS A 467 2.46 -38.99 6.08
C HIS A 467 3.46 -38.83 4.92
N PRO A 468 4.75 -39.14 5.13
CA PRO A 468 5.80 -39.03 4.10
C PRO A 468 5.55 -39.86 2.83
N LEU A 469 4.74 -40.92 2.93
CA LEU A 469 4.41 -41.82 1.82
C LEU A 469 3.28 -41.31 0.92
N HIS A 470 2.52 -40.28 1.36
CA HIS A 470 1.45 -39.71 0.54
C HIS A 470 2.02 -38.66 -0.41
N LYS A 471 1.80 -38.87 -1.72
CA LYS A 471 2.10 -37.85 -2.72
C LYS A 471 1.17 -36.66 -2.48
N ALA A 472 1.72 -35.57 -1.94
CA ALA A 472 0.99 -34.31 -1.80
C ALA A 472 0.64 -33.73 -3.19
N ASP A 473 -0.49 -33.03 -3.26
CA ASP A 473 -0.92 -32.33 -4.46
C ASP A 473 0.02 -31.16 -4.78
N ILE A 474 0.49 -30.48 -3.73
CA ILE A 474 1.38 -29.32 -3.80
C ILE A 474 2.71 -29.62 -3.08
N VAL A 475 3.82 -29.21 -3.69
CA VAL A 475 5.16 -29.33 -3.12
C VAL A 475 5.83 -27.96 -3.13
N ILE A 476 6.22 -27.48 -1.94
CA ILE A 476 6.81 -26.15 -1.73
C ILE A 476 8.25 -26.32 -1.26
N GLY A 477 9.22 -25.60 -1.84
CA GLY A 477 10.61 -25.72 -1.42
C GLY A 477 11.51 -24.59 -1.88
N PHE A 478 12.64 -24.42 -1.19
CA PHE A 478 13.72 -23.53 -1.63
C PHE A 478 14.71 -24.29 -2.50
N HIS A 479 15.05 -23.72 -3.65
CA HIS A 479 16.00 -24.25 -4.62
C HIS A 479 16.97 -23.18 -5.09
N ARG A 480 18.12 -23.57 -5.64
CA ARG A 480 19.17 -22.65 -6.10
C ARG A 480 19.53 -22.95 -7.55
N GLY A 481 19.73 -21.92 -8.36
CA GLY A 481 20.21 -22.07 -9.73
C GLY A 481 19.37 -23.05 -10.55
N ASP A 482 20.03 -23.90 -11.35
CA ASP A 482 19.36 -25.04 -11.99
C ASP A 482 18.98 -26.11 -10.96
N HIS A 483 17.69 -26.41 -10.91
CA HIS A 483 17.08 -27.37 -9.98
C HIS A 483 16.19 -28.39 -10.71
N GLY A 484 16.49 -28.65 -11.99
CA GLY A 484 15.97 -29.82 -12.72
C GLY A 484 14.58 -29.63 -13.33
N ASP A 485 14.04 -28.42 -13.36
CA ASP A 485 12.72 -28.11 -13.95
C ASP A 485 12.77 -27.19 -15.18
N ARG A 486 13.98 -26.86 -15.66
CA ARG A 486 14.30 -25.94 -16.77
C ARG A 486 13.96 -24.47 -16.52
N ASN A 487 13.57 -24.10 -15.31
CA ASN A 487 13.37 -22.71 -14.87
C ASN A 487 14.44 -22.34 -13.84
N SER A 488 15.70 -22.30 -14.26
CA SER A 488 16.81 -21.99 -13.35
C SER A 488 16.67 -20.61 -12.73
N PHE A 489 16.99 -20.51 -11.44
CA PHE A 489 17.10 -19.24 -10.73
C PHE A 489 18.37 -18.47 -11.10
N ASP A 490 18.34 -17.15 -10.95
CA ASP A 490 19.36 -16.20 -11.41
C ASP A 490 20.18 -15.56 -10.28
N GLY A 491 20.00 -16.02 -9.04
CA GLY A 491 20.70 -15.53 -7.86
C GLY A 491 19.96 -14.34 -7.22
N PRO A 492 20.62 -13.52 -6.39
CA PRO A 492 19.93 -12.47 -5.65
C PRO A 492 19.30 -11.39 -6.54
N GLY A 493 18.02 -11.11 -6.31
CA GLY A 493 17.17 -10.26 -7.13
C GLY A 493 16.75 -10.94 -8.44
N GLY A 494 15.95 -10.26 -9.25
CA GLY A 494 15.49 -10.84 -10.52
C GLY A 494 14.35 -11.83 -10.32
N THR A 495 14.59 -13.14 -10.52
CA THR A 495 13.56 -14.18 -10.44
C THR A 495 13.46 -14.77 -9.04
N ILE A 496 12.51 -14.29 -8.24
CA ILE A 496 12.45 -14.61 -6.80
C ILE A 496 11.78 -15.95 -6.47
N ALA A 497 10.91 -16.41 -7.36
CA ALA A 497 10.14 -17.65 -7.21
C ALA A 497 9.44 -18.00 -8.53
N HIS A 498 8.95 -19.24 -8.62
CA HIS A 498 7.95 -19.64 -9.61
C HIS A 498 7.13 -20.83 -9.13
N ALA A 499 5.92 -20.95 -9.66
CA ALA A 499 5.05 -22.09 -9.46
C ALA A 499 4.54 -22.67 -10.78
N PHE A 500 3.96 -23.86 -10.72
CA PHE A 500 3.41 -24.53 -11.89
C PHE A 500 1.89 -24.64 -11.77
N SER A 501 1.20 -24.25 -12.84
CA SER A 501 -0.25 -24.34 -12.93
C SER A 501 -0.79 -25.75 -12.65
N PRO A 502 -2.06 -25.90 -12.24
CA PRO A 502 -2.66 -27.20 -11.99
C PRO A 502 -2.50 -28.19 -13.15
N THR A 503 -2.35 -29.49 -12.89
CA THR A 503 -2.28 -30.16 -11.58
C THR A 503 -0.83 -30.47 -11.17
N ASN A 504 0.14 -29.69 -11.65
CA ASN A 504 1.57 -29.96 -11.40
C ASN A 504 1.94 -29.78 -9.93
N GLY A 505 1.50 -28.66 -9.34
CA GLY A 505 1.56 -28.44 -7.89
C GLY A 505 2.92 -28.05 -7.32
N ARG A 506 3.94 -27.81 -8.15
CA ARG A 506 5.26 -27.37 -7.65
C ARG A 506 5.32 -25.86 -7.46
N PHE A 507 5.88 -25.42 -6.34
CA PHE A 507 6.19 -24.03 -6.01
C PHE A 507 7.61 -23.98 -5.45
N HIS A 508 8.49 -23.26 -6.15
CA HIS A 508 9.88 -23.08 -5.78
C HIS A 508 10.16 -21.62 -5.42
N TYR A 509 10.79 -21.41 -4.26
CA TYR A 509 11.45 -20.14 -3.92
C TYR A 509 12.91 -20.19 -4.37
N ASP A 510 13.45 -19.06 -4.82
CA ASP A 510 14.89 -18.92 -4.97
C ASP A 510 15.57 -18.81 -3.60
N ALA A 511 16.41 -19.78 -3.28
CA ALA A 511 17.16 -19.85 -2.03
C ALA A 511 18.23 -18.76 -1.88
N GLU A 512 18.57 -18.04 -2.95
CA GLU A 512 19.59 -16.98 -2.95
C GLU A 512 19.02 -15.59 -2.66
N GLU A 513 17.69 -15.47 -2.55
CA GLU A 513 17.06 -14.24 -2.11
C GLU A 513 17.17 -14.03 -0.59
N ASN A 514 17.16 -12.76 -0.20
CA ASN A 514 17.23 -12.36 1.20
C ASN A 514 15.82 -12.38 1.83
N TRP A 515 15.35 -13.55 2.24
CA TRP A 515 13.99 -13.75 2.73
C TRP A 515 13.75 -13.22 4.15
N SER A 516 12.56 -12.65 4.37
CA SER A 516 12.09 -12.23 5.69
C SER A 516 10.58 -12.42 5.82
N THR A 517 10.09 -12.57 7.06
CA THR A 517 8.67 -12.43 7.40
C THR A 517 8.30 -11.03 7.86
N TYR A 518 9.26 -10.10 7.87
CA TYR A 518 9.11 -8.68 8.16
C TYR A 518 10.11 -7.95 7.26
N PRO A 519 9.74 -7.66 6.00
CA PRO A 519 10.68 -7.28 4.98
C PRO A 519 11.17 -5.84 5.20
N ALA A 520 12.42 -5.68 5.63
CA ALA A 520 13.14 -4.40 5.58
C ALA A 520 13.63 -4.09 4.16
N ARG A 521 14.19 -2.88 3.95
CA ARG A 521 14.81 -2.50 2.66
C ARG A 521 15.78 -3.58 2.16
N GLY A 522 15.55 -4.07 0.94
CA GLY A 522 16.41 -5.08 0.30
C GLY A 522 16.21 -6.52 0.77
N THR A 523 15.11 -6.82 1.47
CA THR A 523 14.69 -8.20 1.79
C THR A 523 13.38 -8.54 1.06
N MET A 524 13.19 -9.81 0.71
CA MET A 524 11.99 -10.30 0.06
C MET A 524 10.99 -10.85 1.09
N ASP A 525 9.73 -10.48 0.96
CA ASP A 525 8.68 -10.95 1.87
C ASP A 525 8.25 -12.37 1.52
N LEU A 526 8.48 -13.30 2.45
CA LEU A 526 8.19 -14.72 2.22
C LEU A 526 6.70 -14.97 1.98
N GLU A 527 5.82 -14.27 2.70
CA GLU A 527 4.37 -14.48 2.61
C GLU A 527 3.72 -13.82 1.41
N SER A 528 4.20 -12.66 0.99
CA SER A 528 3.72 -12.02 -0.25
C SER A 528 4.04 -12.90 -1.46
N VAL A 529 5.25 -13.45 -1.53
CA VAL A 529 5.62 -14.39 -2.60
C VAL A 529 4.81 -15.68 -2.49
N ALA A 530 4.63 -16.24 -1.28
CA ALA A 530 3.76 -17.39 -1.07
C ALA A 530 2.34 -17.17 -1.63
N LEU A 531 1.74 -16.03 -1.29
CA LEU A 531 0.37 -15.70 -1.67
C LEU A 531 0.24 -15.56 -3.19
N HIS A 532 1.23 -14.96 -3.86
CA HIS A 532 1.30 -14.86 -5.32
C HIS A 532 1.41 -16.24 -5.99
N GLU A 533 2.41 -17.03 -5.60
CA GLU A 533 2.70 -18.31 -6.24
C GLU A 533 1.60 -19.36 -6.00
N ILE A 534 0.88 -19.28 -4.86
CA ILE A 534 -0.32 -20.10 -4.65
C ILE A 534 -1.43 -19.76 -5.64
N GLY A 535 -1.59 -18.50 -6.07
CA GLY A 535 -2.54 -18.17 -7.12
C GLY A 535 -2.25 -18.91 -8.42
N HIS A 536 -0.97 -19.06 -8.79
CA HIS A 536 -0.55 -19.91 -9.91
C HIS A 536 -0.85 -21.39 -9.68
N LEU A 537 -0.59 -21.91 -8.47
CA LEU A 537 -0.96 -23.28 -8.09
C LEU A 537 -2.47 -23.53 -8.19
N LEU A 538 -3.31 -22.50 -8.18
CA LEU A 538 -4.76 -22.57 -8.38
C LEU A 538 -5.19 -22.32 -9.82
N GLY A 539 -4.28 -21.90 -10.70
CA GLY A 539 -4.51 -21.74 -12.15
C GLY A 539 -4.64 -20.30 -12.63
N LEU A 540 -4.43 -19.30 -11.78
CA LEU A 540 -4.39 -17.90 -12.18
C LEU A 540 -3.09 -17.57 -12.91
N GLY A 541 -3.17 -16.80 -13.99
CA GLY A 541 -2.01 -16.14 -14.59
C GLY A 541 -1.71 -14.80 -13.91
N HIS A 542 -0.75 -14.06 -14.47
CA HIS A 542 -0.43 -12.73 -13.96
C HIS A 542 -1.57 -11.72 -14.21
N SER A 543 -1.72 -10.77 -13.29
CA SER A 543 -2.57 -9.60 -13.42
C SER A 543 -1.82 -8.40 -13.98
N ARG A 544 -2.54 -7.52 -14.67
CA ARG A 544 -2.05 -6.21 -15.11
C ARG A 544 -2.35 -5.09 -14.12
N GLU A 545 -3.06 -5.37 -13.02
CA GLU A 545 -3.31 -4.41 -11.94
C GLU A 545 -2.13 -4.38 -10.97
N PRO A 546 -1.44 -3.24 -10.78
CA PRO A 546 -0.27 -3.15 -9.90
C PRO A 546 -0.52 -3.56 -8.44
N ASN A 547 -1.76 -3.38 -7.96
CA ASN A 547 -2.14 -3.67 -6.59
C ASN A 547 -2.49 -5.16 -6.37
N ALA A 548 -2.92 -5.87 -7.42
CA ALA A 548 -3.26 -7.29 -7.34
C ALA A 548 -2.09 -8.12 -6.80
N ILE A 549 -2.38 -9.17 -6.03
CA ILE A 549 -1.32 -10.08 -5.61
C ILE A 549 -0.71 -10.77 -6.83
N MET A 550 -1.54 -11.12 -7.83
CA MET A 550 -1.09 -11.75 -9.07
C MET A 550 -0.32 -10.81 -10.02
N PHE A 551 -0.08 -9.55 -9.64
CA PHE A 551 0.83 -8.70 -10.39
C PHE A 551 2.25 -9.30 -10.37
N PRO A 552 2.95 -9.42 -11.52
CA PRO A 552 4.19 -10.21 -11.63
C PRO A 552 5.33 -9.79 -10.70
N ARG A 553 5.30 -8.56 -10.19
CA ARG A 553 6.41 -7.95 -9.46
C ARG A 553 6.10 -7.76 -7.99
N ILE A 554 7.08 -8.12 -7.17
CA ILE A 554 7.06 -7.94 -5.73
C ILE A 554 8.40 -7.27 -5.39
N PRO A 555 8.43 -5.93 -5.25
CA PRO A 555 9.69 -5.26 -4.96
C PRO A 555 10.20 -5.62 -3.57
N ALA A 556 11.52 -5.65 -3.39
CA ALA A 556 12.13 -5.89 -2.08
C ALA A 556 11.71 -4.81 -1.06
N GLY A 557 11.40 -5.24 0.17
CA GLY A 557 10.90 -4.38 1.25
C GLY A 557 9.39 -4.11 1.21
N PHE A 558 8.64 -4.72 0.28
CA PHE A 558 7.19 -4.52 0.18
C PHE A 558 6.43 -5.66 0.86
N LEU A 559 5.31 -5.30 1.50
CA LEU A 559 4.32 -6.22 2.05
C LEU A 559 3.08 -6.22 1.15
N LYS A 560 2.81 -7.34 0.47
CA LYS A 560 1.61 -7.60 -0.35
C LYS A 560 0.94 -8.89 0.11
N ARG A 561 0.28 -8.85 1.27
CA ARG A 561 -0.35 -10.02 1.90
C ARG A 561 -1.88 -10.00 1.87
N GLN A 562 -2.48 -9.26 0.94
CA GLN A 562 -3.94 -9.17 0.80
C GLN A 562 -4.32 -9.52 -0.64
N LEU A 563 -5.46 -10.20 -0.80
CA LEU A 563 -6.08 -10.42 -2.10
C LEU A 563 -6.89 -9.17 -2.47
N TYR A 564 -6.67 -8.66 -3.67
CA TYR A 564 -7.41 -7.53 -4.21
C TYR A 564 -8.55 -8.01 -5.10
N VAL A 565 -9.41 -7.06 -5.49
CA VAL A 565 -10.61 -7.31 -6.29
C VAL A 565 -10.32 -8.11 -7.56
N ASP A 566 -9.23 -7.81 -8.26
CA ASP A 566 -8.86 -8.52 -9.50
C ASP A 566 -8.45 -9.99 -9.24
N ASP A 567 -7.79 -10.27 -8.10
CA ASP A 567 -7.42 -11.64 -7.70
C ASP A 567 -8.66 -12.49 -7.38
N ILE A 568 -9.60 -11.90 -6.62
CA ILE A 568 -10.86 -12.55 -6.22
C ILE A 568 -11.74 -12.81 -7.44
N GLN A 569 -11.85 -11.83 -8.33
CA GLN A 569 -12.61 -12.00 -9.57
C GLN A 569 -11.98 -13.07 -10.48
N GLY A 570 -10.64 -13.11 -10.56
CA GLY A 570 -9.92 -14.13 -11.31
C GLY A 570 -10.24 -15.55 -10.83
N ILE A 571 -10.14 -15.81 -9.52
CA ILE A 571 -10.41 -17.14 -8.97
C ILE A 571 -11.89 -17.52 -9.08
N CYS A 572 -12.80 -16.58 -8.83
CA CYS A 572 -14.24 -16.80 -9.00
C CYS A 572 -14.60 -17.11 -10.45
N ALA A 573 -14.01 -16.40 -11.42
CA ALA A 573 -14.23 -16.65 -12.84
C ALA A 573 -13.70 -18.03 -13.28
N LEU A 574 -12.52 -18.43 -12.81
CA LEU A 574 -11.91 -19.71 -13.19
C LEU A 574 -12.72 -20.91 -12.70
N TYR A 575 -13.23 -20.85 -11.47
CA TYR A 575 -13.96 -21.94 -10.83
C TYR A 575 -15.48 -21.78 -10.83
N ARG A 576 -16.01 -20.71 -11.46
CA ARG A 576 -17.44 -20.38 -11.53
C ARG A 576 -18.09 -20.25 -10.16
N LEU A 577 -17.42 -19.52 -9.27
CA LEU A 577 -17.94 -19.22 -7.94
C LEU A 577 -18.85 -17.99 -8.02
N HIS A 578 -19.92 -17.97 -7.22
CA HIS A 578 -20.72 -16.77 -7.03
C HIS A 578 -20.09 -15.96 -5.87
N PRO A 579 -19.66 -14.71 -6.11
CA PRO A 579 -19.02 -13.88 -5.10
C PRO A 579 -19.95 -13.49 -3.95
#